data_AF-A0A2E9CZE1-F1
#
_entry.id   AF-A0A2E9CZE1-F1
#
_cell.length_a   1.000
_cell.length_b   1.000
_cell.length_c   1.000
_cell.angle_alpha   90.00
_cell.angle_beta   90.00
_cell.angle_gamma   90.00
#
_symmetry.space_group_name_H-M   'P 1'
#
loop_
_entity.id
_entity.type
_entity.pdbx_description
1 polymer ?
#
loop_
_entity_poly.entity_id
_entity_poly.type
_entity_poly.pdbx_seq_one_letter_code
_entity_poly.pdbx_strand_id
1 'polypeptide(L)'
;MEQEDSFVESVESLIETIKRLVVKPVKRIAGFASMGLLLVVLLLMALGFLIIGIIKIMQGLGLLLGINPTGFAFASIGLLFLIMSLRNYWRKK
;
A
#
# COMPACT_ATOMS: atom_id res chain seq x y z
N MET A 1 12.98 -27.25 -50.30
CA MET A 1 12.64 -25.81 -50.26
C MET A 1 11.16 -25.63 -49.96
N GLU A 2 10.19 -26.21 -50.69
CA GLU A 2 8.74 -26.01 -50.39
C GLU A 2 8.22 -26.58 -49.05
N GLN A 3 8.79 -27.67 -48.52
CA GLN A 3 8.31 -28.26 -47.25
C GLN A 3 8.82 -27.52 -46.00
N GLU A 4 10.00 -26.91 -46.07
CA GLU A 4 10.55 -26.13 -44.95
C GLU A 4 9.74 -24.84 -44.73
N ASP A 5 9.33 -24.18 -45.82
CA ASP A 5 8.51 -22.97 -45.76
C ASP A 5 7.14 -23.24 -45.13
N SER A 6 6.49 -24.37 -45.46
CA SER A 6 5.19 -24.76 -44.88
C SER A 6 5.27 -25.06 -43.37
N PHE A 7 6.38 -25.63 -42.91
CA PHE A 7 6.59 -25.94 -41.49
C PHE A 7 6.90 -24.67 -40.68
N VAL A 8 7.71 -23.76 -41.24
CA VAL A 8 8.01 -22.46 -40.65
C VAL A 8 6.73 -21.62 -40.50
N GLU A 9 5.90 -21.58 -41.54
CA GLU A 9 4.63 -20.84 -41.54
C GLU A 9 3.62 -21.40 -40.50
N SER A 10 3.60 -22.73 -40.33
CA SER A 10 2.78 -23.38 -39.30
C SER A 10 3.27 -23.08 -37.88
N VAL A 11 4.58 -23.03 -37.66
CA VAL A 11 5.18 -22.66 -36.37
C VAL A 11 4.93 -21.18 -36.06
N GLU A 12 4.99 -20.31 -37.06
CA GLU A 12 4.74 -18.88 -36.91
C GLU A 12 3.27 -18.60 -36.56
N SER A 13 2.33 -19.32 -37.20
CA SER A 13 0.90 -19.29 -36.86
C SER A 13 0.63 -19.83 -35.44
N LEU A 14 1.33 -20.88 -35.01
CA LEU A 14 1.20 -21.44 -33.67
C LEU A 14 1.75 -20.47 -32.60
N ILE A 15 2.89 -19.83 -32.88
CA ILE A 15 3.46 -18.78 -32.03
C ILE A 15 2.51 -17.60 -31.94
N GLU A 16 1.91 -17.17 -33.05
CA GLU A 16 0.95 -16.08 -33.06
C GLU A 16 -0.32 -16.42 -32.28
N THR A 17 -0.80 -17.66 -32.40
CA THR A 17 -1.93 -18.18 -31.64
C THR A 17 -1.61 -18.19 -30.15
N ILE A 18 -0.45 -18.70 -29.74
CA ILE A 18 0.00 -18.69 -28.33
C ILE A 18 0.14 -17.26 -27.81
N LYS A 19 0.69 -16.35 -28.61
CA LYS A 19 0.85 -14.93 -28.25
C LYS A 19 -0.50 -14.26 -28.05
N ARG A 20 -1.51 -14.56 -28.88
CA ARG A 20 -2.88 -14.06 -28.70
C ARG A 20 -3.59 -14.70 -27.51
N LEU A 21 -3.46 -16.01 -27.32
CA LEU A 21 -4.18 -16.76 -26.28
C LEU A 21 -3.60 -16.56 -24.89
N VAL A 22 -2.28 -16.48 -24.75
CA VAL A 22 -1.59 -16.47 -23.44
C VAL A 22 -1.09 -15.08 -23.10
N VAL A 23 -0.32 -14.44 -23.99
CA VAL A 23 0.34 -13.16 -23.66
C VAL A 23 -0.68 -12.03 -23.47
N LYS A 24 -1.75 -12.01 -24.26
CA LYS A 24 -2.78 -10.95 -24.20
C LYS A 24 -3.57 -10.94 -22.87
N PRO A 25 -4.13 -12.06 -22.38
CA PRO A 25 -4.80 -12.09 -21.07
C PRO A 25 -3.82 -11.97 -19.90
N VAL A 26 -2.63 -12.58 -19.97
CA VAL A 26 -1.62 -12.47 -18.90
C VAL A 26 -1.19 -11.01 -18.72
N LYS A 27 -0.97 -10.28 -19.81
CA LYS A 27 -0.61 -8.85 -19.74
C LYS A 27 -1.74 -8.00 -19.13
N ARG A 28 -3.00 -8.38 -19.34
CA ARG A 28 -4.17 -7.71 -18.74
C ARG A 28 -4.30 -8.01 -17.25
N ILE A 29 -4.09 -9.27 -16.84
CA ILE A 29 -4.13 -9.68 -15.43
C ILE A 29 -2.93 -9.08 -14.68
N ALA A 30 -1.73 -9.11 -15.27
CA ALA A 30 -0.54 -8.48 -14.71
C ALA A 30 -0.71 -6.95 -14.58
N GLY A 31 -1.35 -6.30 -15.55
CA GLY A 31 -1.69 -4.88 -15.48
C GLY A 31 -2.73 -4.55 -14.39
N PHE A 32 -3.68 -5.44 -14.14
CA PHE A 32 -4.64 -5.29 -13.04
C PHE A 32 -4.00 -5.57 -11.68
N ALA A 33 -3.17 -6.60 -11.58
CA ALA A 33 -2.40 -6.93 -10.40
C ALA A 33 -1.39 -5.83 -10.04
N SER A 34 -0.75 -5.21 -11.03
CA SER A 34 0.16 -4.08 -10.81
C SER A 34 -0.59 -2.85 -10.28
N MET A 35 -1.79 -2.55 -10.80
CA MET A 35 -2.66 -1.50 -10.22
C MET A 35 -3.08 -1.85 -8.78
N GLY A 36 -3.49 -3.09 -8.51
CA GLY A 36 -3.86 -3.54 -7.17
C GLY A 36 -2.70 -3.42 -6.18
N LEU A 37 -1.50 -3.84 -6.59
CA LEU A 37 -0.29 -3.70 -5.77
C LEU A 37 0.05 -2.24 -5.51
N LEU A 38 -0.09 -1.38 -6.52
CA LEU A 38 0.14 0.06 -6.40
C LEU A 38 -0.85 0.70 -5.40
N LEU A 39 -2.12 0.28 -5.40
CA LEU A 39 -3.10 0.70 -4.40
C LEU A 39 -2.74 0.26 -2.98
N VAL A 40 -2.24 -0.96 -2.80
CA VAL A 40 -1.78 -1.44 -1.49
C VAL A 40 -0.59 -0.62 -0.99
N VAL A 41 0.39 -0.35 -1.86
CA VAL A 41 1.54 0.50 -1.52
C VAL A 41 1.09 1.91 -1.15
N LEU A 42 0.19 2.50 -1.93
CA LEU A 42 -0.39 3.82 -1.61
C LEU A 42 -1.12 3.83 -0.28
N LEU A 43 -1.88 2.77 0.04
CA LEU A 43 -2.58 2.65 1.32
C LEU A 43 -1.59 2.63 2.49
N LEU A 44 -0.52 1.84 2.39
CA LEU A 44 0.52 1.79 3.41
C LEU A 44 1.22 3.14 3.57
N MET A 45 1.49 3.82 2.45
CA MET A 45 2.10 5.15 2.47
C MET A 45 1.16 6.18 3.12
N ALA A 46 -0.13 6.15 2.79
CA ALA A 46 -1.15 7.02 3.39
C ALA A 46 -1.29 6.79 4.91
N LEU A 47 -1.25 5.54 5.36
CA LEU A 47 -1.21 5.20 6.79
C LEU A 47 0.03 5.80 7.47
N GLY A 48 1.20 5.69 6.86
CA GLY A 48 2.42 6.31 7.37
C GLY A 48 2.31 7.84 7.45
N PHE A 49 1.81 8.48 6.39
CA PHE A 49 1.58 9.93 6.36
C PHE A 49 0.58 10.37 7.43
N LEU A 50 -0.49 9.60 7.66
CA LEU A 50 -1.49 9.91 8.67
C LEU A 50 -0.89 9.90 10.08
N ILE A 51 -0.11 8.87 10.42
CA ILE A 51 0.55 8.78 11.73
C ILE A 51 1.53 9.95 11.93
N ILE A 52 2.38 10.23 10.95
CA ILE A 52 3.33 11.35 11.01
C ILE A 52 2.59 12.70 11.09
N GLY A 53 1.51 12.84 10.34
CA GLY A 53 0.67 14.03 10.32
C GLY A 53 0.07 14.32 11.69
N ILE A 54 -0.50 13.31 12.36
CA ILE A 54 -1.02 13.44 13.72
C ILE A 54 0.07 13.88 14.69
N ILE A 55 1.25 13.25 14.63
CA ILE A 55 2.37 13.62 15.51
C ILE A 55 2.79 15.07 15.27
N LYS A 56 2.90 15.51 14.01
CA LYS A 56 3.24 16.90 13.69
C LYS A 56 2.19 17.89 14.15
N ILE A 57 0.91 17.56 14.05
CA ILE A 57 -0.17 18.41 14.58
C ILE A 57 -0.02 18.55 16.10
N MET A 58 0.22 17.45 16.81
CA MET A 58 0.43 17.48 18.27
C MET A 58 1.67 18.29 18.65
N GLN A 59 2.77 18.15 17.92
CA GLN A 59 3.96 18.97 18.11
C GLN A 59 3.67 20.46 17.85
N GLY A 60 2.94 20.78 16.78
CA GLY A 60 2.51 22.15 16.47
C GLY A 60 1.66 22.76 17.58
N LEU A 61 0.74 21.99 18.16
CA LEU A 61 -0.04 22.41 19.33
C LEU A 61 0.86 22.66 20.55
N GLY A 62 1.83 21.79 20.81
CA GLY A 62 2.81 21.99 21.88
C GLY A 62 3.60 23.28 21.69
N LEU A 63 4.02 23.57 20.46
CA LEU A 63 4.72 24.81 20.10
C LEU A 63 3.84 26.05 20.33
N LEU A 64 2.57 26.01 19.93
CA LEU A 64 1.61 27.09 20.14
C LEU A 64 1.34 27.36 21.63
N LEU A 65 1.43 26.32 22.47
CA LEU A 65 1.30 26.43 23.92
C LEU A 65 2.60 26.89 24.61
N GLY A 66 3.69 27.13 23.86
CA GLY A 66 4.99 27.49 24.41
C GLY A 66 5.71 26.36 25.14
N ILE A 67 5.29 25.10 24.91
CA ILE A 67 5.83 23.89 25.54
C ILE A 67 6.77 23.19 24.54
N ASN A 68 7.67 22.35 25.04
CA ASN A 68 8.48 21.48 24.19
C ASN A 68 7.58 20.64 23.25
N PRO A 69 7.66 20.81 21.92
CA PRO A 69 6.76 20.17 20.96
C PRO A 69 6.79 18.64 21.03
N THR A 70 8.00 18.09 21.09
CA THR A 70 8.24 16.65 21.13
C THR A 70 7.76 16.06 22.45
N GLY A 71 8.10 16.72 23.57
CA GLY A 71 7.65 16.32 24.90
C GLY A 71 6.13 16.34 25.04
N PHE A 72 5.47 17.37 24.51
CA PHE A 72 4.02 17.48 24.51
C PHE A 72 3.34 16.37 23.69
N ALA A 73 3.86 16.06 22.50
CA ALA A 73 3.32 14.99 21.66
C ALA A 73 3.42 13.62 22.35
N PHE A 74 4.58 13.28 22.92
CA PHE A 74 4.75 12.01 23.64
C PHE A 74 3.92 11.94 24.93
N ALA A 75 3.85 13.02 25.70
CA ALA A 75 3.04 13.08 26.92
C ALA A 75 1.54 12.89 26.61
N SER A 76 1.06 13.50 25.53
CA SER A 76 -0.33 13.38 25.08
C SER A 76 -0.67 11.95 24.64
N ILE A 77 0.25 11.28 23.93
CA ILE A 77 0.10 9.85 23.58
C ILE A 77 0.07 8.99 24.85
N GLY A 78 1.00 9.21 25.78
CA GLY A 78 1.03 8.49 27.06
C GLY A 78 -0.24 8.66 27.88
N LEU A 79 -0.81 9.87 27.90
CA LEU A 79 -2.05 10.18 28.59
C LEU A 79 -3.25 9.46 27.94
N LEU A 80 -3.31 9.41 26.61
CA LEU A 80 -4.32 8.62 25.89
C LEU A 80 -4.25 7.13 26.27
N PHE A 81 -3.05 6.55 26.31
CA PHE A 81 -2.86 5.15 26.73
C PHE A 81 -3.30 4.93 28.18
N LEU A 82 -2.97 5.84 29.10
CA LEU A 82 -3.39 5.76 30.50
C LEU A 82 -4.92 5.77 30.61
N ILE A 83 -5.59 6.70 29.93
CA ILE A 83 -7.06 6.79 29.92
C ILE A 83 -7.69 5.52 29.36
N MET A 84 -7.15 5.00 28.24
CA MET A 84 -7.64 3.75 27.66
C MET A 84 -7.44 2.56 28.61
N SER A 85 -6.30 2.48 29.28
CA SER A 85 -5.98 1.44 30.24
C SER A 85 -6.93 1.48 31.45
N LEU A 86 -7.13 2.67 32.03
CA LEU A 86 -8.09 2.89 33.12
C LEU A 86 -9.51 2.51 32.72
N ARG A 87 -9.98 2.98 31.56
CA ARG A 87 -11.31 2.65 31.02
C ARG A 87 -11.47 1.15 30.75
N ASN A 88 -10.41 0.47 30.33
CA ASN A 88 -10.43 -0.97 30.12
C ASN A 88 -10.48 -1.74 31.46
N TYR A 89 -9.74 -1.29 32.47
CA TYR A 89 -9.79 -1.85 33.83
C TYR A 89 -11.19 -1.72 34.43
N TRP A 90 -11.84 -0.56 34.28
CA TRP A 90 -13.18 -0.31 34.81
C TRP A 90 -14.27 -1.07 34.07
N ARG A 91 -14.08 -1.39 32.77
CA ARG A 91 -15.05 -2.20 32.01
C ARG A 91 -14.97 -3.70 32.32
N LYS A 92 -13.87 -4.16 32.91
CA LYS A 92 -13.68 -5.57 33.30
C LYS A 92 -14.11 -5.87 34.74
N LYS A 93 -14.42 -4.84 35.52
CA LYS A 93 -14.91 -4.94 36.89
C LYS A 93 -16.42 -4.73 36.91
#